data_AF-A0A3E2DP13-F1
#
_entry.id   AF-A0A3E2DP13-F1
#
_cell.length_a   1.000
_cell.length_b   1.000
_cell.length_c   1.000
_cell.angle_alpha   90.00
_cell.angle_beta   90.00
_cell.angle_gamma   90.00
#
_symmetry.space_group_name_H-M   'P 1'
#
loop_
_entity.id
_entity.type
_entity.pdbx_description
1 polymer ?
#
loop_
_entity_poly.entity_id
_entity_poly.type
_entity_poly.pdbx_seq_one_letter_code
_entity_poly.pdbx_strand_id
1 'polypeptide(L)'
;MRLGRVVVTPGGVLATLSPTSLDADRFRGYAIGEELGVDAFREGVVSSRDLWYVSLLHFRGRINRPDELVAWTRHRLAPAVWTFHTASICTYHVTETAMRPNIIHTTSFAHAS
;
A
#
# COMPACT_ATOMS: atom_id res chain seq x y z
N MET A 1 -7.87 -8.83 -2.53
CA MET A 1 -7.33 -8.25 -1.28
C MET A 1 -8.45 -8.09 -0.26
N ARG A 2 -8.31 -8.69 0.92
CA ARG A 2 -9.24 -8.55 2.04
C ARG A 2 -8.77 -7.44 2.99
N LEU A 3 -9.67 -6.57 3.38
CA LEU A 3 -9.44 -5.54 4.39
C LEU A 3 -9.21 -6.16 5.77
N GLY A 4 -8.16 -5.73 6.45
CA GLY A 4 -7.84 -6.09 7.82
C GLY A 4 -8.02 -4.92 8.79
N ARG A 5 -7.05 -4.77 9.70
CA ARG A 5 -7.08 -3.77 10.78
C ARG A 5 -6.52 -2.41 10.34
N VAL A 6 -6.87 -1.39 11.09
CA VAL A 6 -6.23 -0.07 11.03
C VAL A 6 -5.00 -0.07 11.94
N VAL A 7 -3.89 0.50 11.48
CA VAL A 7 -2.63 0.60 12.22
C VAL A 7 -2.12 2.04 12.17
N VAL A 8 -1.75 2.58 13.33
CA VAL A 8 -1.02 3.84 13.43
C VAL A 8 0.47 3.56 13.29
N THR A 9 1.13 4.32 12.44
CA THR A 9 2.59 4.31 12.25
C THR A 9 3.14 5.72 12.51
N PRO A 10 4.46 5.90 12.66
CA PRO A 10 5.04 7.24 12.80
C PRO A 10 4.69 8.20 11.65
N GLY A 11 4.44 7.67 10.44
CA GLY A 11 4.17 8.49 9.24
C GLY A 11 2.70 8.67 8.89
N GLY A 12 1.77 8.00 9.58
CA GLY A 12 0.37 8.01 9.18
C GLY A 12 -0.46 6.86 9.72
N VAL A 13 -1.66 6.72 9.16
CA VAL A 13 -2.57 5.61 9.42
C VAL A 13 -2.68 4.74 8.18
N LEU A 14 -2.55 3.44 8.35
CA LEU A 14 -2.68 2.43 7.30
C LEU A 14 -3.85 1.50 7.60
N ALA A 15 -4.49 0.97 6.57
CA ALA A 15 -5.30 -0.25 6.69
C ALA A 15 -4.55 -1.43 6.09
N THR A 16 -4.40 -2.51 6.85
CA THR A 16 -3.73 -3.73 6.36
C THR A 16 -4.62 -4.42 5.35
N LEU A 17 -3.99 -5.00 4.33
CA LEU A 17 -4.64 -5.89 3.36
C LEU A 17 -4.02 -7.27 3.45
N SER A 18 -4.82 -8.29 3.17
CA SER A 18 -4.35 -9.66 2.98
C SER A 18 -4.70 -10.14 1.58
N PRO A 19 -3.78 -10.78 0.85
CA PRO A 19 -4.11 -11.44 -0.40
C PRO A 19 -5.28 -12.42 -0.23
N THR A 20 -6.14 -12.45 -1.24
CA THR A 20 -7.23 -13.43 -1.36
C THR A 20 -6.92 -14.49 -2.41
N SER A 21 -5.80 -14.34 -3.13
CA SER A 21 -5.23 -15.27 -4.09
C SER A 21 -3.70 -15.20 -3.99
N LEU A 22 -3.01 -16.18 -4.59
CA LEU A 22 -1.55 -16.21 -4.67
C LEU A 22 -0.98 -15.15 -5.63
N ASP A 23 -1.83 -14.53 -6.46
CA ASP A 23 -1.38 -13.61 -7.52
C ASP A 23 -0.71 -12.36 -6.96
N ALA A 24 -1.17 -11.86 -5.81
CA ALA A 24 -0.54 -10.71 -5.17
C ALA A 24 0.89 -11.05 -4.71
N ASP A 25 1.07 -12.19 -4.06
CA ASP A 25 2.40 -12.62 -3.59
C ASP A 25 3.33 -12.94 -4.75
N ARG A 26 2.82 -13.53 -5.84
CA ARG A 26 3.56 -13.74 -7.09
C ARG A 26 3.95 -12.41 -7.74
N PHE A 27 3.03 -11.44 -7.80
CA PHE A 27 3.30 -10.12 -8.36
C PHE A 27 4.43 -9.42 -7.59
N ARG A 28 4.40 -9.44 -6.24
CA ARG A 28 5.48 -8.88 -5.42
C ARG A 28 6.80 -9.62 -5.61
N GLY A 29 6.79 -10.94 -5.41
CA GLY A 29 8.02 -11.75 -5.36
C GLY A 29 8.68 -11.89 -6.73
N TYR A 30 7.92 -12.30 -7.74
CA TYR A 30 8.44 -12.64 -9.06
C TYR A 30 8.51 -11.39 -9.96
N ALA A 31 7.38 -10.73 -10.22
CA ALA A 31 7.33 -9.64 -11.20
C ALA A 31 8.06 -8.36 -10.74
N ILE A 32 7.95 -7.99 -9.46
CA ILE A 32 8.65 -6.80 -8.95
C ILE A 32 10.05 -7.18 -8.43
N GLY A 33 10.17 -8.26 -7.64
CA GLY A 33 11.43 -8.65 -7.02
C GLY A 33 12.48 -9.19 -7.99
N GLU A 34 12.11 -10.14 -8.85
CA GLU A 34 13.04 -10.81 -9.77
C GLU A 34 13.22 -10.04 -11.08
N GLU A 35 12.14 -9.64 -11.76
CA GLU A 35 12.25 -9.03 -13.09
C GLU A 35 12.88 -7.62 -13.07
N LEU A 36 12.68 -6.85 -12.00
CA LEU A 36 13.33 -5.54 -11.85
C LEU A 36 14.77 -5.65 -11.30
N GLY A 37 15.20 -6.82 -10.83
CA GLY A 37 16.57 -7.08 -10.36
C GLY A 37 17.12 -5.99 -9.43
N VAL A 38 18.20 -5.31 -9.84
CA VAL A 38 18.86 -4.25 -9.05
C VAL A 38 17.99 -3.03 -8.80
N ASP A 39 16.97 -2.81 -9.63
CA ASP A 39 16.01 -1.72 -9.49
C ASP A 39 14.91 -2.06 -8.45
N ALA A 40 14.81 -3.33 -8.04
CA ALA A 40 13.87 -3.83 -7.03
C ALA A 40 14.32 -3.55 -5.58
N PHE A 41 14.90 -2.37 -5.29
CA PHE A 41 15.64 -2.12 -4.04
C PHE A 41 14.91 -2.58 -2.76
N ARG A 42 13.62 -2.29 -2.63
CA ARG A 42 12.81 -2.71 -1.45
C ARG A 42 12.00 -3.98 -1.63
N GLU A 43 11.83 -4.52 -2.84
CA GLU A 43 11.00 -5.71 -3.05
C GLU A 43 11.83 -6.97 -3.34
N GLY A 44 13.08 -6.81 -3.79
CA GLY A 44 14.01 -7.90 -4.07
C GLY A 44 15.35 -7.85 -3.32
N VAL A 45 15.88 -6.67 -2.96
CA VAL A 45 17.29 -6.54 -2.49
C VAL A 45 17.45 -6.39 -0.97
N VAL A 46 16.70 -5.48 -0.32
CA VAL A 46 16.96 -5.13 1.09
C VAL A 46 16.10 -5.90 2.09
N SER A 47 14.80 -6.00 1.83
CA SER A 47 13.84 -6.75 2.67
C SER A 47 12.48 -6.67 1.99
N SER A 48 11.94 -7.82 1.55
CA SER A 48 10.58 -7.85 1.05
C SER A 48 9.64 -7.35 2.14
N ARG A 49 8.78 -6.39 1.81
CA ARG A 49 7.75 -5.95 2.76
C ARG A 49 6.77 -7.10 2.96
N ASP A 50 6.60 -7.51 4.20
CA ASP A 50 5.68 -8.58 4.60
C ASP A 50 4.21 -8.11 4.62
N LEU A 51 3.94 -6.84 4.29
CA LEU A 51 2.64 -6.22 4.45
C LEU A 51 2.11 -5.57 3.17
N TRP A 52 0.90 -5.97 2.78
CA TRP A 52 0.03 -5.20 1.90
C TRP A 52 -0.78 -4.20 2.71
N TYR A 53 -0.91 -2.97 2.24
CA TYR A 53 -1.68 -1.94 2.94
C TYR A 53 -2.18 -0.85 1.99
N VAL A 54 -3.18 -0.09 2.46
CA VAL A 54 -3.55 1.21 1.89
C VAL A 54 -3.29 2.30 2.92
N SER A 55 -2.73 3.42 2.47
CA SER A 55 -2.60 4.61 3.31
C SER A 55 -3.97 5.29 3.44
N LEU A 56 -4.41 5.52 4.67
CA LEU A 56 -5.64 6.28 4.95
C LEU A 56 -5.31 7.75 5.23
N LEU A 57 -4.23 8.00 5.98
CA LEU A 57 -3.79 9.32 6.40
C LEU A 57 -2.27 9.40 6.35
N HIS A 58 -1.73 10.53 5.91
CA HIS A 58 -0.32 10.89 6.08
C HIS A 58 -0.19 12.06 7.04
N PHE A 59 0.67 11.92 8.06
CA PHE A 59 0.92 13.02 8.99
C PHE A 59 1.93 13.99 8.40
N ARG A 60 1.62 15.29 8.45
CA ARG A 60 2.51 16.37 7.97
C ARG A 60 3.07 17.25 9.10
N GLY A 61 2.70 16.94 10.34
CA GLY A 61 3.06 17.73 11.51
C GLY A 61 2.50 17.12 12.79
N ARG A 62 2.52 17.90 13.87
CA ARG A 62 2.02 17.44 15.17
C ARG A 62 0.54 17.07 15.12
N ILE A 63 0.20 15.97 15.77
CA ILE A 63 -1.18 15.54 15.98
C ILE A 63 -1.64 16.13 17.31
N ASN A 64 -2.66 16.97 17.28
CA ASN A 64 -3.15 17.68 18.46
C ASN A 64 -3.79 16.75 19.50
N ARG A 65 -4.35 15.62 19.06
CA ARG A 65 -5.07 14.64 19.90
C ARG A 65 -4.66 13.21 19.57
N PRO A 66 -3.43 12.79 19.91
CA PRO A 66 -2.92 11.47 19.53
C PRO A 66 -3.73 10.31 20.12
N ASP A 67 -4.24 10.47 21.34
CA ASP A 67 -5.01 9.41 22.02
C ASP A 67 -6.37 9.16 21.38
N GLU A 68 -7.05 10.22 20.94
CA GLU A 68 -8.32 10.12 20.19
C GLU A 68 -8.10 9.41 18.85
N LEU A 69 -6.99 9.70 18.17
CA LEU A 69 -6.63 9.03 16.92
C LEU A 69 -6.38 7.53 17.14
N VAL A 70 -5.63 7.18 18.19
CA VAL A 70 -5.38 5.77 18.56
C VAL A 70 -6.71 5.09 18.89
N ALA A 71 -7.58 5.73 19.67
CA ALA A 71 -8.89 5.19 20.01
C ALA A 71 -9.75 4.93 18.75
N TRP A 72 -9.75 5.87 17.80
CA TRP A 72 -10.46 5.72 16.53
C TRP A 72 -9.99 4.50 15.73
N THR A 73 -8.68 4.18 15.73
CA THR A 73 -8.18 2.99 15.00
C THR A 73 -8.68 1.65 15.55
N ARG A 74 -9.24 1.63 16.76
CA ARG A 74 -9.84 0.43 17.36
C ARG A 74 -11.25 0.15 16.83
N HIS A 75 -11.84 1.06 16.08
CA HIS A 75 -13.12 0.80 15.44
C HIS A 75 -13.01 -0.35 14.43
N ARG A 76 -13.93 -1.29 14.55
CA ARG A 76 -14.02 -2.41 13.61
C ARG A 76 -14.52 -1.89 12.27
N LEU A 77 -13.68 -1.99 11.25
CA LEU A 77 -14.10 -1.74 9.88
C LEU A 77 -15.07 -2.83 9.43
N ALA A 78 -16.05 -2.45 8.60
CA ALA A 78 -16.87 -3.41 7.91
C ALA A 78 -15.97 -4.31 7.04
N PRO A 79 -16.16 -5.64 7.03
CA PRO A 79 -15.41 -6.51 6.14
C PRO A 79 -15.56 -6.06 4.69
N ALA A 80 -14.44 -5.91 4.00
CA ALA A 80 -14.41 -5.54 2.59
C ALA A 80 -13.39 -6.40 1.84
N VAL A 81 -13.70 -6.72 0.59
CA VAL A 81 -12.81 -7.40 -0.34
C VAL A 81 -12.76 -6.59 -1.62
N TRP A 82 -11.55 -6.29 -2.09
CA TRP A 82 -11.33 -5.58 -3.34
C TRP A 82 -10.49 -6.42 -4.29
N THR A 83 -10.82 -6.29 -5.57
CA THR A 83 -9.99 -6.75 -6.67
C THR A 83 -9.35 -5.53 -7.31
N PHE A 84 -8.05 -5.57 -7.51
CA PHE A 84 -7.30 -4.55 -8.21
C PHE A 84 -7.00 -5.07 -9.61
N HIS A 85 -7.46 -4.36 -10.63
CA HIS A 85 -7.33 -4.78 -12.03
C HIS A 85 -6.14 -4.12 -12.73
N THR A 86 -5.51 -3.13 -12.11
CA THR A 86 -4.44 -2.36 -12.72
C THR A 86 -3.29 -2.16 -11.74
N ALA A 87 -2.11 -1.97 -12.30
CA ALA A 87 -0.94 -1.46 -11.60
C ALA A 87 -0.39 -0.25 -12.36
N SER A 88 0.12 0.73 -11.63
CA SER A 88 0.70 1.93 -12.20
C SER A 88 2.12 2.15 -11.68
N ILE A 89 3.01 2.53 -12.59
CA ILE A 89 4.31 3.09 -12.25
C ILE A 89 4.13 4.60 -12.16
N CYS A 90 4.61 5.18 -11.06
CA CYS A 90 4.51 6.61 -10.83
C CYS A 90 5.76 7.15 -10.15
N THR A 91 6.05 8.43 -10.42
CA THR A 91 6.90 9.24 -9.54
C THR A 91 6.01 10.05 -8.61
N TYR A 92 6.60 10.63 -7.57
CA TYR A 92 5.89 11.52 -6.67
C TYR A 92 6.49 12.91 -6.73
N HIS A 93 5.63 13.92 -6.73
CA HIS A 93 6.04 15.30 -6.50
C HIS A 93 5.33 15.85 -5.26
N VAL A 94 6.07 16.61 -4.47
CA VAL A 94 5.53 17.27 -3.29
C VAL A 94 4.88 18.57 -3.72
N THR A 95 3.61 18.72 -3.37
CA THR A 95 2.86 19.96 -3.48
C THR A 95 2.79 20.63 -2.09
N GLU A 96 2.27 21.84 -2.04
CA GLU A 96 2.07 22.55 -0.77
C GLU A 96 1.24 21.71 0.22
N THR A 97 0.22 20.97 -0.25
CA THR A 97 -0.75 20.26 0.59
C THR A 97 -0.62 18.74 0.60
N ALA A 98 0.03 18.14 -0.39
CA ALA A 98 0.05 16.69 -0.59
C ALA A 98 1.30 16.18 -1.32
N MET A 99 1.55 14.87 -1.23
CA MET A 99 2.42 14.16 -2.16
C MET A 99 1.53 13.60 -3.28
N ARG A 100 1.70 14.07 -4.51
CA ARG A 100 0.86 13.66 -5.63
C ARG A 100 1.60 12.68 -6.53
N PRO A 101 0.98 11.55 -6.91
CA PRO A 101 1.55 10.66 -7.90
C PRO A 101 1.48 11.33 -9.28
N ASN A 102 2.57 11.27 -10.03
CA ASN A 102 2.61 11.50 -11.46
C ASN A 102 2.67 10.13 -12.13
N ILE A 103 1.53 9.68 -12.68
CA ILE A 103 1.43 8.37 -13.32
C ILE A 103 2.23 8.39 -14.63
N ILE A 104 3.24 7.53 -14.70
CA ILE A 104 4.08 7.36 -15.90
C ILE A 104 3.42 6.35 -16.83
N HIS A 105 2.95 5.24 -16.27
CA HIS A 105 2.32 4.17 -17.03
C HIS A 105 1.33 3.40 -16.15
N THR A 106 0.28 2.89 -16.77
CA THR A 106 -0.71 2.00 -16.14
C THR A 106 -0.92 0.80 -17.04
N THR A 107 -0.86 -0.39 -16.45
CA THR A 107 -1.18 -1.65 -17.12
C THR A 107 -2.31 -2.35 -16.39
N SER A 108 -3.06 -3.19 -17.11
CA SER A 108 -4.06 -4.06 -16.52
C SER A 108 -3.46 -5.44 -16.25
N PHE A 109 -3.79 -6.02 -15.11
CA PHE A 109 -3.56 -7.45 -14.90
C PHE A 109 -4.47 -8.21 -15.87
N ALA A 110 -3.88 -8.95 -16.81
CA ALA A 110 -4.67 -9.78 -17.72
C ALA A 110 -5.53 -10.75 -16.89
N HIS A 111 -6.78 -10.96 -17.31
CA HIS A 111 -7.53 -12.10 -16.78
C HIS A 111 -6.79 -13.36 -17.23
N ALA A 112 -6.36 -14.19 -16.28
CA ALA A 112 -6.02 -15.56 -16.60
C ALA A 112 -7.30 -16.21 -17.14
N SER A 113 -7.34 -16.41 -18.46
CA SER A 113 -8.33 -17.22 -19.16
C SER A 113 -8.24 -18.68 -18.75
#